data_AF-A0A0X8JV65-F1
#
_entry.id   AF-A0A0X8JV65-F1
#
_cell.length_a   1.000
_cell.length_b   1.000
_cell.length_c   1.000
_cell.angle_alpha   90.00
_cell.angle_beta   90.00
_cell.angle_gamma   90.00
#
_symmetry.space_group_name_H-M   'P 1'
#
loop_
_entity.id
_entity.type
_entity.pdbx_description
1 polymer ?
#
loop_
_entity_poly.entity_id
_entity_poly.type
_entity_poly.pdbx_seq_one_letter_code
_entity_poly.pdbx_strand_id
1 'polypeptide(L)'
;MKKGILAMLILFSFATFAEKNHEKTAKLEKNSYCKVPKSHGDYKKINEKDSRVDIDFENCVFDGENYENVKIGILIQDKDKVESYLKKYKFMHLKAGKNLVNNDGNYFYNGSWAFTNDKSYPKDLIENKTTTTAPTKK
;
A
#
# COMPACT_ATOMS: atom_id res chain seq x y z
N MET A 1 -0.14 -4.35 -64.48
CA MET A 1 -0.62 -4.68 -63.12
C MET A 1 0.59 -4.89 -62.21
N LYS A 2 1.05 -3.86 -61.49
CA LYS A 2 2.14 -3.98 -60.52
C LYS A 2 1.55 -4.11 -59.12
N LYS A 3 1.76 -5.29 -58.52
CA LYS A 3 1.51 -5.56 -57.10
C LYS A 3 2.69 -5.00 -56.30
N GLY A 4 2.43 -4.26 -55.23
CA GLY A 4 3.46 -3.77 -54.32
C GLY A 4 2.81 -3.31 -53.03
N ILE A 5 2.89 -4.17 -52.02
CA ILE A 5 2.21 -4.11 -50.73
C ILE A 5 2.70 -2.89 -49.94
N LEU A 6 1.77 -2.03 -49.52
CA LEU A 6 2.02 -0.92 -48.59
C LEU A 6 2.18 -1.52 -47.19
N ALA A 7 3.42 -1.66 -46.73
CA ALA A 7 3.73 -2.10 -45.37
C ALA A 7 3.36 -0.98 -44.38
N MET A 8 2.24 -1.14 -43.66
CA MET A 8 1.92 -0.35 -42.47
C MET A 8 2.86 -0.79 -41.34
N LEU A 9 3.94 -0.04 -41.14
CA LEU A 9 4.72 -0.09 -39.91
C LEU A 9 3.87 0.56 -38.80
N ILE A 10 3.10 -0.25 -38.08
CA ILE A 10 2.49 0.15 -36.82
C ILE A 10 3.64 0.30 -35.82
N LEU A 11 4.07 1.55 -35.63
CA LEU A 11 4.91 1.93 -34.51
C LEU A 11 4.08 1.74 -33.24
N PHE A 12 4.18 0.57 -32.62
CA PHE A 12 3.82 0.41 -31.22
C PHE A 12 4.74 1.34 -30.43
N SER A 13 4.23 2.52 -30.11
CA SER A 13 4.80 3.35 -29.07
C SER A 13 4.69 2.56 -27.77
N PHE A 14 5.71 1.77 -27.46
CA PHE A 14 5.96 1.34 -26.10
C PHE A 14 6.18 2.65 -25.33
N ALA A 15 5.11 3.16 -24.72
CA ALA A 15 5.26 4.09 -23.63
C ALA A 15 6.11 3.33 -22.60
N THR A 16 7.39 3.64 -22.57
CA THR A 16 8.27 3.31 -21.46
C THR A 16 7.61 3.94 -20.25
N PHE A 17 6.80 3.14 -19.56
CA PHE A 17 6.22 3.51 -18.29
C PHE A 17 7.41 3.59 -17.36
N ALA A 18 7.97 4.79 -17.25
CA ALA A 18 9.01 5.08 -16.29
C ALA A 18 8.38 4.76 -14.94
N GLU A 19 8.80 3.68 -14.29
CA GLU A 19 8.58 3.47 -12.86
C GLU A 19 9.00 4.79 -12.22
N LYS A 20 8.01 5.56 -11.73
CA LYS A 20 8.32 6.71 -10.90
C LYS A 20 8.97 6.13 -9.67
N ASN A 21 10.30 6.12 -9.65
CA ASN A 21 11.07 5.88 -8.45
C ASN A 21 10.67 6.98 -7.48
N HIS A 22 9.68 6.71 -6.63
CA HIS A 22 9.18 7.66 -5.65
C HIS A 22 10.25 7.77 -4.55
N GLU A 23 11.31 8.53 -4.82
CA GLU A 23 12.38 8.90 -3.86
C GLU A 23 11.84 9.63 -2.62
N LYS A 24 10.55 9.97 -2.57
CA LYS A 24 9.98 10.95 -1.65
C LYS A 24 9.05 10.33 -0.63
N THR A 25 9.13 10.94 0.55
CA THR A 25 8.13 10.84 1.61
C THR A 25 6.74 11.21 1.08
N ALA A 26 5.74 10.38 1.34
CA ALA A 26 4.34 10.63 0.96
C ALA A 26 3.52 11.10 2.16
N LYS A 27 2.65 12.10 1.99
CA LYS A 27 1.76 12.55 3.06
C LYS A 27 0.53 11.65 3.14
N LEU A 28 0.20 11.19 4.35
CA LEU A 28 -1.06 10.51 4.61
C LEU A 28 -2.14 11.53 4.94
N GLU A 29 -3.03 11.72 3.98
CA GLU A 29 -4.24 12.53 4.14
C GLU A 29 -5.45 11.64 4.46
N LYS A 30 -6.59 12.25 4.80
CA LYS A 30 -7.79 11.50 5.20
C LYS A 30 -8.25 10.48 4.17
N ASN A 31 -7.93 10.62 2.89
CA ASN A 31 -8.33 9.65 1.86
C ASN A 31 -7.16 8.81 1.34
N SER A 32 -6.10 8.68 2.12
CA SER A 32 -4.98 7.82 1.75
C SER A 32 -5.33 6.34 1.90
N TYR A 33 -5.26 5.60 0.79
CA TYR A 33 -5.58 4.18 0.74
C TYR A 33 -4.70 3.42 -0.24
N CYS A 34 -4.65 2.10 -0.08
CA CYS A 34 -4.09 1.17 -1.05
C CYS A 34 -5.17 0.21 -1.55
N LYS A 35 -5.19 -0.02 -2.86
CA LYS A 35 -6.07 -1.01 -3.49
C LYS A 35 -5.40 -2.36 -3.49
N VAL A 36 -6.21 -3.38 -3.24
CA VAL A 36 -5.99 -4.80 -3.52
C VAL A 36 -4.57 -5.27 -3.17
N PRO A 37 -4.40 -5.94 -2.01
CA PRO A 37 -3.12 -6.58 -1.73
C PRO A 37 -2.85 -7.67 -2.78
N LYS A 38 -1.74 -7.55 -3.51
CA LYS A 38 -1.27 -8.57 -4.49
C LYS A 38 -0.73 -9.79 -3.76
N SER A 39 0.02 -9.54 -2.70
CA SER A 39 0.70 -10.53 -1.89
C SER A 39 1.06 -9.92 -0.54
N HIS A 40 1.45 -10.76 0.40
CA HIS A 40 2.15 -10.32 1.58
C HIS A 40 3.32 -11.27 1.84
N GLY A 41 4.36 -10.74 2.49
CA GLY A 41 5.48 -11.55 2.97
C GLY A 41 5.15 -12.31 4.25
N ASP A 42 6.19 -12.91 4.83
CA ASP A 42 6.09 -13.62 6.11
C ASP A 42 5.78 -12.68 7.28
N TYR A 43 5.04 -13.22 8.25
CA TYR A 43 4.78 -12.56 9.52
C TYR A 43 5.99 -12.63 10.44
N LYS A 44 6.81 -11.58 10.42
CA LYS A 44 8.00 -11.46 11.26
C LYS A 44 7.62 -10.99 12.65
N LYS A 45 7.76 -11.84 13.66
CA LYS A 45 7.53 -11.47 15.06
C LYS A 45 8.56 -10.41 15.49
N ILE A 46 8.10 -9.29 16.04
CA ILE A 46 8.97 -8.20 16.51
C ILE A 46 9.07 -8.22 18.04
N ASN A 47 7.97 -8.52 18.72
CA ASN A 47 7.92 -8.66 20.17
C ASN A 47 6.85 -9.69 20.58
N GLU A 48 6.53 -9.80 21.86
CA GLU A 48 5.52 -10.76 22.36
C GLU A 48 4.11 -10.53 21.79
N LYS A 49 3.76 -9.28 21.46
CA LYS A 49 2.42 -8.86 21.03
C LYS A 49 2.33 -8.60 19.53
N ASP A 50 3.36 -8.03 18.94
CA ASP A 50 3.31 -7.49 17.58
C ASP A 50 4.18 -8.31 16.60
N SER A 51 3.60 -8.59 15.45
CA SER A 51 4.32 -9.03 14.24
C SER A 51 4.25 -7.94 13.18
N ARG A 52 5.28 -7.88 12.33
CA ARG A 52 5.26 -7.10 11.11
C ARG A 52 4.94 -7.99 9.92
N VAL A 53 4.13 -7.47 9.03
CA VAL A 53 3.89 -8.05 7.70
C VAL A 53 4.06 -6.95 6.67
N ASP A 54 4.85 -7.24 5.64
CA ASP A 54 4.99 -6.37 4.48
C ASP A 54 3.99 -6.81 3.42
N ILE A 55 3.11 -5.90 2.99
CA ILE A 55 2.06 -6.17 2.02
C ILE A 55 2.38 -5.42 0.73
N ASP A 56 2.32 -6.13 -0.39
CA ASP A 56 2.51 -5.58 -1.72
C ASP A 56 1.16 -5.12 -2.28
N PHE A 57 1.08 -3.86 -2.68
CA PHE A 57 -0.10 -3.26 -3.29
C PHE A 57 0.20 -2.85 -4.72
N GLU A 58 -0.76 -3.12 -5.61
CA GLU A 58 -0.63 -2.71 -7.01
C GLU A 58 -0.69 -1.18 -7.15
N ASN A 59 -1.61 -0.55 -6.42
CA ASN A 59 -1.85 0.88 -6.53
C ASN A 59 -2.25 1.45 -5.16
N CYS A 60 -1.58 2.52 -4.75
CA CYS A 60 -1.96 3.33 -3.59
C CYS A 60 -2.19 4.78 -4.01
N VAL A 61 -3.02 5.48 -3.25
CA VAL A 61 -3.27 6.91 -3.38
C VAL A 61 -2.80 7.60 -2.11
N PHE A 62 -1.78 8.44 -2.22
CA PHE A 62 -1.26 9.27 -1.13
C PHE A 62 -1.12 10.72 -1.62
N ASP A 63 -1.44 11.70 -0.78
CA ASP A 63 -1.37 13.14 -1.16
C ASP A 63 -2.05 13.47 -2.50
N GLY A 64 -3.15 12.77 -2.82
CA GLY A 64 -3.86 12.88 -4.11
C GLY A 64 -3.14 12.27 -5.32
N GLU A 65 -1.92 11.76 -5.16
CA GLU A 65 -1.13 11.11 -6.21
C GLU A 65 -1.29 9.58 -6.21
N ASN A 66 -1.17 8.97 -7.39
CA ASN A 66 -1.12 7.51 -7.54
C ASN A 66 0.32 7.02 -7.45
N TYR A 67 0.53 5.99 -6.64
CA TYR A 67 1.77 5.26 -6.46
C TYR A 67 1.54 3.81 -6.88
N GLU A 68 2.44 3.25 -7.67
CA GLU A 68 2.37 1.88 -8.17
C GLU A 68 3.38 0.97 -7.48
N ASN A 69 3.08 -0.33 -7.41
CA ASN A 69 3.96 -1.37 -6.84
C ASN A 69 4.49 -1.01 -5.45
N VAL A 70 3.58 -0.55 -4.57
CA VAL A 70 3.92 -0.05 -3.24
C VAL A 70 3.97 -1.19 -2.25
N LYS A 71 5.07 -1.32 -1.51
CA LYS A 71 5.19 -2.23 -0.37
C LYS A 71 5.01 -1.48 0.95
N ILE A 72 4.11 -1.94 1.81
CA ILE A 72 3.86 -1.34 3.12
C ILE A 72 3.97 -2.40 4.23
N GLY A 73 4.93 -2.19 5.12
CA GLY A 73 5.06 -2.89 6.39
C GLY A 73 4.11 -2.33 7.44
N ILE A 74 3.18 -3.15 7.93
CA ILE A 74 2.27 -2.82 9.03
C ILE A 74 2.51 -3.70 10.25
N LEU A 75 2.17 -3.16 11.44
CA LEU A 75 2.12 -3.93 12.68
C LEU A 75 0.77 -4.59 12.87
N ILE A 76 0.79 -5.86 13.25
CA ILE A 76 -0.39 -6.70 13.47
C ILE A 76 -0.24 -7.49 14.76
N GLN A 77 -1.36 -7.84 15.38
CA GLN A 77 -1.40 -8.65 16.61
C GLN A 77 -2.06 -10.01 16.40
N ASP A 78 -2.88 -10.14 15.37
CA ASP A 78 -3.64 -11.34 15.05
C ASP A 78 -3.43 -11.65 13.56
N LYS A 79 -2.68 -12.74 13.30
CA LYS A 79 -2.29 -13.15 11.94
C LYS A 79 -3.50 -13.68 11.16
N ASP A 80 -4.31 -14.53 11.78
CA ASP A 80 -5.47 -15.17 11.14
C ASP A 80 -6.53 -14.14 10.74
N LYS A 81 -6.71 -13.11 11.57
CA LYS A 81 -7.60 -11.99 11.27
C LYS A 81 -7.10 -11.18 10.08
N VAL A 82 -5.79 -10.92 9.98
CA VAL A 82 -5.21 -10.19 8.85
C VAL A 82 -5.31 -11.00 7.56
N GLU A 83 -4.99 -12.29 7.59
CA GLU A 83 -5.21 -13.22 6.48
C GLU A 83 -6.65 -13.18 5.95
N SER A 84 -7.63 -13.23 6.86
CA SER A 84 -9.04 -13.13 6.51
C SER A 84 -9.36 -11.78 5.84
N TYR A 85 -8.78 -10.69 6.33
CA TYR A 85 -9.01 -9.35 5.80
C TYR A 85 -8.41 -9.16 4.41
N LEU A 86 -7.19 -9.65 4.17
CA LEU A 86 -6.53 -9.58 2.87
C LEU A 86 -7.33 -10.31 1.78
N LYS A 87 -8.05 -11.38 2.14
CA LYS A 87 -8.93 -12.13 1.23
C LYS A 87 -10.29 -11.47 0.99
N LYS A 88 -10.80 -10.73 1.98
CA LYS A 88 -12.18 -10.20 1.99
C LYS A 88 -12.31 -8.78 1.46
N TYR A 89 -11.31 -7.94 1.69
CA TYR A 89 -11.41 -6.49 1.52
C TYR A 89 -10.57 -5.96 0.38
N LYS A 90 -11.10 -4.96 -0.32
CA LYS A 90 -10.48 -4.36 -1.51
C LYS A 90 -9.53 -3.20 -1.22
N PHE A 91 -9.67 -2.55 -0.06
CA PHE A 91 -8.90 -1.35 0.28
C PHE A 91 -8.28 -1.46 1.66
N MET A 92 -7.04 -1.02 1.79
CA MET A 92 -6.39 -0.74 3.07
C MET A 92 -6.29 0.77 3.24
N HIS A 93 -6.82 1.29 4.33
CA HIS A 93 -6.80 2.70 4.68
C HIS A 93 -5.77 2.95 5.79
N LEU A 94 -5.00 4.02 5.63
CA LEU A 94 -3.99 4.45 6.60
C LEU A 94 -4.48 5.72 7.30
N LYS A 95 -4.34 5.79 8.63
CA LYS A 95 -4.68 6.99 9.40
C LYS A 95 -3.84 8.19 8.92
N ALA A 96 -4.55 9.29 8.67
CA ALA A 96 -3.92 10.56 8.32
C ALA A 96 -3.07 11.14 9.46
N GLY A 97 -2.18 12.06 9.10
CA GLY A 97 -1.45 12.88 10.07
C GLY A 97 0.02 12.49 10.31
N LYS A 98 0.54 11.52 9.54
CA LYS A 98 1.96 11.22 9.47
C LYS A 98 2.43 11.10 8.03
N ASN A 99 3.72 11.27 7.85
CA ASN A 99 4.41 11.03 6.60
C ASN A 99 4.80 9.56 6.48
N LEU A 100 4.54 8.94 5.34
CA LEU A 100 5.10 7.65 4.92
C LEU A 100 6.50 7.89 4.37
N VAL A 101 7.51 7.37 5.06
CA VAL A 101 8.90 7.46 4.60
C VAL A 101 9.25 6.21 3.82
N ASN A 102 9.74 6.39 2.60
CA ASN A 102 10.25 5.32 1.75
C ASN A 102 11.66 4.94 2.22
N ASN A 103 11.92 3.65 2.43
CA ASN A 103 13.25 3.12 2.67
C ASN A 103 13.52 1.99 1.67
N ASP A 104 14.25 2.29 0.60
CA ASP A 104 14.60 1.37 -0.49
C ASP A 104 13.37 0.67 -1.13
N GLY A 105 12.32 1.44 -1.41
CA GLY A 105 11.08 0.95 -2.03
C GLY A 105 10.08 0.32 -1.05
N ASN A 106 10.38 0.30 0.25
CA ASN A 106 9.49 -0.24 1.29
C ASN A 106 9.10 0.85 2.29
N TYR A 107 7.79 1.01 2.52
CA TYR A 107 7.28 1.93 3.52
C TYR A 107 7.00 1.18 4.82
N PHE A 108 7.42 1.73 5.96
CA PHE A 108 7.00 1.23 7.26
C PHE A 108 5.96 2.16 7.90
N TYR A 109 4.82 1.59 8.28
CA TYR A 109 3.72 2.34 8.87
C TYR A 109 3.34 1.79 10.25
N ASN A 110 3.53 2.65 11.26
CA ASN A 110 3.26 2.33 12.67
C ASN A 110 1.97 2.95 13.24
N GLY A 111 1.14 3.55 12.37
CA GLY A 111 -0.14 4.13 12.78
C GLY A 111 -1.30 3.14 12.67
N SER A 112 -2.51 3.63 12.96
CA SER A 112 -3.74 2.85 12.80
C SER A 112 -4.07 2.64 11.32
N TRP A 113 -4.58 1.46 11.00
CA TRP A 113 -4.99 1.06 9.65
C TRP A 113 -6.28 0.22 9.73
N ALA A 114 -7.03 0.20 8.64
CA ALA A 114 -8.26 -0.60 8.51
C ALA A 114 -8.43 -1.13 7.09
N PHE A 115 -9.04 -2.31 6.97
CA PHE A 115 -9.44 -2.89 5.68
C PHE A 115 -10.94 -2.72 5.46
N THR A 116 -11.34 -2.26 4.28
CA THR A 116 -12.75 -2.08 3.89
C THR A 116 -12.99 -2.37 2.41
N ASN A 117 -14.26 -2.41 2.02
CA ASN A 117 -14.67 -2.49 0.61
C ASN A 117 -15.10 -1.13 0.03
N ASP A 118 -14.96 -0.07 0.82
CA ASP A 118 -15.26 1.31 0.43
C ASP A 118 -13.96 2.10 0.24
N LYS A 119 -13.91 2.96 -0.78
CA LYS A 119 -12.80 3.90 -1.01
C LYS A 119 -12.84 5.09 -0.05
N SER A 120 -13.98 5.36 0.58
CA SER A 120 -14.12 6.43 1.57
C SER A 120 -13.43 6.07 2.88
N TYR A 121 -12.85 7.08 3.54
CA TYR A 121 -12.14 6.93 4.79
C TYR A 121 -13.04 6.37 5.91
N PRO A 122 -12.71 5.20 6.49
CA PRO A 122 -13.53 4.58 7.51
C PRO A 122 -13.19 5.15 8.89
N LYS A 123 -13.68 6.38 9.15
CA LYS A 123 -13.40 7.15 10.37
C LYS A 123 -13.59 6.32 11.65
N ASP A 124 -14.72 5.63 11.76
CA ASP A 124 -15.08 4.86 12.96
C ASP A 124 -14.16 3.66 13.22
N LEU A 125 -13.52 3.11 12.19
CA LEU A 125 -12.60 1.99 12.30
C LEU A 125 -11.16 2.42 12.60
N ILE A 126 -10.77 3.63 12.17
CA ILE A 126 -9.39 4.12 12.24
C ILE A 126 -9.16 5.03 13.43
N GLU A 127 -10.10 5.92 13.74
CA GLU A 127 -9.93 6.90 14.83
C GLU A 127 -10.09 6.24 16.21
N ASN A 128 -10.96 5.22 16.31
CA ASN A 128 -11.21 4.47 17.55
C ASN A 128 -10.16 3.37 17.85
N LYS A 129 -9.29 3.07 16.89
CA LYS A 129 -8.22 2.07 17.06
C LYS A 129 -7.03 2.76 17.74
N THR A 130 -6.92 2.66 19.06
CA THR A 130 -5.73 3.12 19.80
C THR A 130 -4.51 2.34 19.34
N THR A 131 -3.52 3.04 18.78
CA THR A 131 -2.19 2.48 18.51
C THR A 131 -1.59 1.99 19.83
N THR A 132 -1.39 0.68 19.97
CA THR A 132 -0.58 0.15 21.06
C THR A 132 0.87 0.47 20.73
N THR A 133 1.36 1.63 21.15
CA THR A 133 2.80 1.91 21.12
C THR A 133 3.48 0.92 22.07
N ALA A 134 4.35 0.06 21.53
CA ALA A 134 5.24 -0.76 22.36
C ALA A 134 5.99 0.17 23.34
N PRO A 135 6.11 -0.18 24.63
CA PRO A 135 6.81 0.66 25.58
C PRO A 135 8.29 0.74 25.17
N THR A 136 8.76 1.94 24.87
CA THR A 136 10.19 2.25 24.76
C THR A 136 10.79 1.99 26.13
N LYS A 137 11.61 0.94 26.28
CA LYS A 137 12.47 0.80 27.47
C LYS A 137 13.42 2.00 27.48
N LYS A 138 13.33 2.80 28.54
CA LYS A 138 14.36 3.78 28.94
C LYS A 138 15.64 3.04 29.31
#